data_AF-B7K2R2-F1
#
_entry.id   AF-B7K2R2-F1
#
_cell.length_a   1.000
_cell.length_b   1.000
_cell.length_c   1.000
_cell.angle_alpha   90.00
_cell.angle_beta   90.00
_cell.angle_gamma   90.00
#
_symmetry.space_group_name_H-M   'P 1'
#
loop_
_entity.id
_entity.type
_entity.pdbx_description
1 polymer ?
#
loop_
_entity_poly.entity_id
_entity_poly.type
_entity_poly.pdbx_seq_one_letter_code
_entity_poly.pdbx_strand_id
1 'polypeptide(L)' 'MTVTTTERLYSFEEYCTYDDGMDNRYQLVDGRLKIMNPPSFRHLLIAKFVEQQFDQEIQRLKRLLKRVNCNFL' A
#
# COMPACT_ATOMS: atom_id res chain seq x y z
N MET A 1 20.96 3.08 13.86
CA MET A 1 19.77 2.22 13.83
C MET A 1 20.19 0.88 13.24
N THR A 2 20.42 -0.13 14.07
CA THR A 2 20.82 -1.48 13.63
C THR A 2 19.59 -2.23 13.17
N VAL A 3 19.57 -2.64 11.90
CA VAL A 3 18.47 -3.42 11.30
C VAL A 3 18.62 -4.88 11.76
N THR A 4 17.87 -5.27 12.78
CA THR A 4 17.79 -6.68 13.18
C THR A 4 16.92 -7.41 12.17
N THR A 5 17.54 -8.07 11.20
CA THR A 5 16.82 -8.97 10.30
C THR A 5 16.62 -10.28 11.04
N THR A 6 15.38 -10.62 11.40
CA THR A 6 15.06 -11.93 11.95
C THR A 6 15.39 -12.98 10.88
N GLU A 7 16.35 -13.88 11.16
CA GLU A 7 16.80 -14.92 10.21
C GLU A 7 15.77 -16.04 10.00
N ARG A 8 14.66 -16.02 10.73
CA ARG A 8 13.57 -16.98 10.62
C ARG A 8 12.72 -16.74 9.37
N LEU A 9 12.29 -17.83 8.74
CA LEU A 9 11.24 -17.81 7.72
C LEU A 9 9.86 -17.87 8.38
N TYR A 10 8.93 -17.09 7.84
CA TYR A 10 7.54 -16.93 8.26
C TYR A 10 6.63 -17.39 7.11
N SER A 11 5.61 -18.15 7.48
CA SER A 11 4.42 -18.34 6.66
C SER A 11 3.58 -17.06 6.59
N PHE A 12 2.64 -17.01 5.65
CA PHE A 12 1.71 -15.89 5.55
C PHE A 12 0.81 -15.74 6.78
N GLU A 13 0.37 -16.86 7.37
CA GLU A 13 -0.47 -16.86 8.57
C GLU A 13 0.27 -16.31 9.80
N GLU A 14 1.52 -16.74 9.99
CA GLU A 14 2.39 -16.20 11.04
C GLU A 14 2.66 -14.70 10.83
N TYR A 15 2.84 -14.25 9.59
CA TYR A 15 2.99 -12.82 9.29
C TYR A 15 1.73 -12.01 9.62
N CYS A 16 0.54 -12.51 9.26
CA CYS A 16 -0.73 -11.81 9.53
C CYS A 16 -1.03 -11.63 11.03
N THR A 17 -0.44 -12.46 11.87
CA THR A 17 -0.60 -12.43 13.34
C THR A 17 0.66 -11.94 14.06
N TYR A 18 1.69 -11.52 13.32
CA TYR A 18 2.95 -11.06 13.89
C TYR A 18 2.79 -9.67 14.52
N ASP A 19 3.18 -9.57 15.77
CA ASP A 19 3.27 -8.32 16.55
C ASP A 19 4.54 -8.38 17.40
N ASP A 20 5.44 -7.41 17.22
CA ASP A 20 6.67 -7.29 18.01
C ASP A 20 6.47 -6.41 19.27
N GLY A 21 5.24 -5.99 19.55
CA GLY A 21 4.88 -5.09 20.65
C GLY A 21 5.34 -3.65 20.43
N MET A 22 5.85 -3.33 19.24
CA MET A 22 6.31 -2.01 18.83
C MET A 22 5.41 -1.48 17.69
N ASP A 23 5.46 -0.18 17.42
CA ASP A 23 4.75 0.43 16.27
C ASP A 23 5.52 0.23 14.94
N ASN A 24 6.24 -0.88 14.81
CA ASN A 24 6.99 -1.21 13.60
C ASN A 24 6.06 -1.86 12.59
N ARG A 25 6.15 -1.42 11.33
CA ARG A 25 5.48 -2.10 10.22
C ARG A 25 6.48 -2.99 9.50
N TYR A 26 6.11 -4.23 9.22
CA TYR A 26 6.93 -5.17 8.47
C TYR A 26 6.27 -5.56 7.16
N GLN A 27 7.08 -6.03 6.22
CA GLN A 27 6.65 -6.62 4.96
C GLN A 27 7.19 -8.04 4.87
N LEU A 28 6.34 -8.99 4.48
CA LEU A 28 6.77 -10.35 4.19
C LEU A 28 7.39 -10.41 2.79
N VAL A 29 8.71 -10.59 2.71
CA VAL A 29 9.47 -10.69 1.46
C VAL A 29 10.29 -11.98 1.49
N ASP A 30 9.98 -12.91 0.58
CA ASP A 30 10.61 -14.23 0.49
C ASP A 30 10.58 -15.02 1.81
N GLY A 31 9.43 -14.96 2.49
CA GLY A 31 9.25 -15.58 3.81
C GLY A 31 9.96 -14.85 4.95
N ARG A 32 10.54 -13.66 4.74
CA ARG A 32 11.24 -12.91 5.80
C ARG A 32 10.51 -11.62 6.12
N LEU A 33 10.53 -11.21 7.39
CA LEU A 33 10.02 -9.91 7.79
C LEU A 33 11.06 -8.83 7.54
N LYS A 34 10.75 -7.91 6.62
CA LYS A 34 11.55 -6.72 6.36
C LYS A 34 10.85 -5.51 6.95
N ILE A 35 11.55 -4.76 7.80
CA ILE A 35 10.99 -3.54 8.39
C ILE A 35 10.70 -2.52 7.27
N MET A 36 9.50 -1.96 7.30
CA MET A 36 9.09 -0.90 6.39
C MET A 36 9.71 0.40 6.88
N ASN A 37 10.51 1.04 6.04
CA ASN A 37 11.03 2.36 6.37
C ASN A 37 9.87 3.35 6.51
N PRO A 38 9.87 4.20 7.55
CA PRO A 38 8.83 5.20 7.71
C PRO A 38 8.84 6.15 6.50
N PRO A 39 7.66 6.53 5.98
CA PRO A 39 7.61 7.45 4.87
C PRO A 39 8.14 8.82 5.29
N SER A 40 8.98 9.43 4.46
CA SER A 40 9.34 10.84 4.66
C SER A 40 8.14 11.75 4.33
N PHE A 41 8.14 12.99 4.83
CA PHE A 41 7.10 13.96 4.48
C PHE A 41 6.98 14.16 2.97
N ARG A 42 8.11 14.19 2.24
CA ARG A 42 8.12 14.26 0.77
C ARG A 42 7.47 13.04 0.13
N HIS A 43 7.71 11.84 0.66
CA HIS A 43 7.08 10.62 0.17
C HIS A 43 5.55 10.70 0.32
N LEU A 44 5.05 11.20 1.46
CA LEU A 44 3.62 11.41 1.68
C LEU A 44 3.01 12.37 0.66
N LEU A 45 3.66 13.50 0.37
CA LEU A 45 3.18 14.47 -0.62
C LEU A 45 3.11 13.88 -2.02
N ILE A 46 4.13 13.14 -2.44
CA ILE A 46 4.16 12.47 -3.76
C ILE A 46 3.07 11.42 -3.84
N ALA A 47 2.93 10.57 -2.82
CA ALA A 47 1.89 9.54 -2.77
C ALA A 47 0.49 10.16 -2.87
N LYS A 48 0.24 11.27 -2.16
CA LYS A 48 -1.05 11.96 -2.20
C LYS A 48 -1.35 12.57 -3.57
N PHE A 49 -0.34 13.14 -4.22
CA PHE A 49 -0.49 13.66 -5.57
C PHE A 49 -0.86 12.54 -6.56
N VAL A 50 -0.17 11.41 -6.51
CA VAL A 50 -0.44 10.25 -7.40
C VAL A 50 -1.83 9.67 -7.14
N GLU A 51 -2.22 9.51 -5.88
CA GLU A 51 -3.57 9.07 -5.48
C GLU A 51 -4.65 9.98 -6.10
N GLN A 52 -4.50 11.30 -5.97
CA GLN A 52 -5.45 12.27 -6.53
C GLN A 52 -5.56 12.19 -8.05
N GLN A 53 -4.45 11.95 -8.77
CA GLN A 53 -4.48 11.77 -10.22
C GLN A 53 -5.26 10.51 -10.62
N PHE A 54 -5.04 9.40 -9.92
CA PHE A 54 -5.80 8.18 -10.18
C PHE A 54 -7.29 8.34 -9.86
N ASP A 55 -7.63 8.97 -8.75
CA ASP A 55 -9.02 9.24 -8.40
C ASP A 55 -9.73 10.08 -9.48
N GLN A 56 -9.06 11.12 -9.98
CA GLN A 56 -9.61 11.96 -11.05
C GLN A 56 -9.87 11.17 -12.33
N GLU A 57 -8.93 10.33 -12.76
CA GLU A 57 -9.12 9.50 -13.96
C GLU A 57 -10.19 8.42 -13.77
N ILE A 58 -10.27 7.79 -12.60
CA ILE A 58 -11.35 6.86 -12.25
C ILE A 58 -12.71 7.57 -12.37
N GLN A 59 -12.84 8.79 -11.83
CA GLN A 59 -14.08 9.55 -11.91
C GLN A 59 -14.40 10.02 -13.33
N ARG A 60 -13.40 10.37 -14.12
CA ARG A 60 -13.58 10.69 -15.55
C ARG A 60 -14.12 9.48 -16.31
N LEU A 61 -13.52 8.31 -16.15
CA LEU A 61 -13.96 7.07 -16.81
C LEU A 61 -15.37 6.66 -16.40
N LYS A 62 -15.69 6.72 -15.09
CA LYS A 62 -17.05 6.47 -14.58
C LYS A 62 -18.09 7.41 -15.21
N ARG A 63 -17.77 8.70 -15.34
CA ARG A 63 -18.66 9.68 -16.00
C ARG A 63 -18.84 9.39 -17.48
N LEU A 64 -17.78 9.01 -18.19
CA LEU A 64 -17.86 8.64 -19.61
C LEU A 64 -18.74 7.41 -19.82
N LEU A 65 -18.54 6.35 -19.03
CA LEU A 65 -19.36 5.14 -19.05
C LEU A 65 -20.84 5.46 -18.81
N LYS A 66 -21.14 6.31 -17.81
CA LYS A 66 -22.52 6.73 -17.55
C LYS A 66 -23.15 7.47 -18.73
N ARG A 67 -22.40 8.37 -19.40
CA ARG A 67 -22.90 9.09 -20.58
C ARG A 67 -23.18 8.17 -21.76
N VAL A 68 -22.28 7.23 -22.04
CA VAL A 68 -22.47 6.25 -23.13
C VAL A 68 -23.73 5.42 -22.87
N ASN A 69 -23.94 4.95 -21.63
CA ASN A 69 -25.11 4.15 -21.28
C ASN A 69 -26.42 4.94 -21.30
N CYS A 70 -26.41 6.25 -20.98
CA CYS A 70 -27.60 7.09 -21.07
C CYS A 70 -27.98 7.49 -22.50
N ASN A 71 -27.04 7.48 -23.45
CA ASN A 71 -27.32 7.80 -24.85
C ASN A 71 -27.90 6.61 -25.65
N PHE A 72 -28.03 5.44 -25.04
CA PHE A 72 -28.57 4.21 -25.63
C PHE A 72 -29.97 3.83 -25.11
N LEU A 73 -30.60 4.70 -24.30
CA LEU A 73 -31.98 4.63 -23.82
C LEU A 73 -32.77 5.83 -24.36
#